data_AF-A0A2V8A1J1-F1
#
_entry.id   AF-A0A2V8A1J1-F1
#
_cell.length_a   1.000
_cell.length_b   1.000
_cell.length_c   1.000
_cell.angle_alpha   90.00
_cell.angle_beta   90.00
_cell.angle_gamma   90.00
#
_symmetry.space_group_name_H-M   'P 1'
#
loop_
_entity.id
_entity.type
_entity.pdbx_description
1 polymer ?
#
loop_
_entity_poly.entity_id
_entity_poly.type
_entity_poly.pdbx_seq_one_letter_code
_entity_poly.pdbx_strand_id
1 'polypeptide(L)'
;MLRPLVAVFIVSLSSTAFAQESKSAALAKQLAAALDAAKLDSIAAKDPTAPDIFCAALYFPNSQLLVVSAKYTVPQLLNDRLNKKEYRDTYIDLNSASVPSTKVFIQDAAADGLKSKITENQPFDQYEEGGKPIAFDGDWKKQKMNEQDYMKAFATADDKYSQILAALLAQLKKTS
;
A
#
# COMPACT_ATOMS: atom_id res chain seq x y z
N MET A 1 -32.14 36.27 50.86
CA MET A 1 -30.84 35.69 50.46
C MET A 1 -31.09 34.25 50.02
N LEU A 2 -30.97 33.95 48.72
CA LEU A 2 -31.03 32.59 48.20
C LEU A 2 -30.07 32.52 47.01
N ARG A 3 -29.00 31.71 47.12
CA ARG A 3 -27.97 31.51 46.08
C ARG A 3 -28.45 30.43 45.10
N PRO A 4 -28.37 30.63 43.77
CA PRO A 4 -28.50 29.53 42.83
C PRO A 4 -27.13 28.85 42.63
N LEU A 5 -27.13 27.53 42.74
CA LEU A 5 -25.99 26.65 42.47
C LEU A 5 -25.92 26.45 40.95
N VAL A 6 -24.85 26.92 40.30
CA VAL A 6 -24.59 26.66 38.88
C VAL A 6 -23.85 25.34 38.78
N ALA A 7 -24.50 24.32 38.22
CA ALA A 7 -23.87 23.06 37.87
C ALA A 7 -23.25 23.18 36.47
N VAL A 8 -21.92 23.09 36.40
CA VAL A 8 -21.17 23.03 35.13
C VAL A 8 -21.18 21.57 34.66
N PHE A 9 -21.82 21.32 33.53
CA PHE A 9 -21.82 20.01 32.87
C PHE A 9 -20.60 19.93 31.94
N ILE A 10 -19.57 19.19 32.34
CA ILE A 10 -18.41 18.91 31.49
C ILE A 10 -18.80 17.76 30.56
N VAL A 11 -19.06 18.08 29.28
CA VAL A 11 -19.26 17.06 28.24
C VAL A 11 -17.89 16.51 27.85
N SER A 12 -17.56 15.33 28.36
CA SER A 12 -16.43 14.53 27.88
C SER A 12 -16.75 14.01 26.48
N LEU A 13 -16.12 14.60 25.46
CA LEU A 13 -16.09 14.05 24.10
C LEU A 13 -15.28 12.74 24.12
N SER A 14 -15.96 11.62 24.29
CA SER A 14 -15.40 10.30 24.02
C SER A 14 -15.05 10.24 22.54
N SER A 15 -13.76 10.41 22.24
CA SER A 15 -13.22 10.14 20.91
C SER A 15 -13.31 8.63 20.72
N THR A 16 -14.39 8.14 20.11
CA THR A 16 -14.39 6.82 19.50
C THR A 16 -13.36 6.89 18.38
N ALA A 17 -12.13 6.48 18.68
CA ALA A 17 -11.14 6.18 17.67
C ALA A 17 -11.73 5.03 16.84
N PHE A 18 -12.43 5.38 15.76
CA PHE A 18 -12.68 4.45 14.68
C PHE A 18 -11.31 3.90 14.31
N ALA A 19 -11.15 2.57 14.39
CA ALA A 19 -10.02 1.93 13.75
C ALA A 19 -10.03 2.44 12.31
N GLN A 20 -9.06 3.29 11.97
CA GLN A 20 -9.04 3.97 10.68
C GLN A 20 -9.08 2.88 9.61
N GLU A 21 -10.17 2.87 8.84
CA GLU A 21 -10.30 1.91 7.75
C GLU A 21 -9.14 2.13 6.79
N SER A 22 -8.43 1.05 6.48
CA SER A 22 -7.29 1.05 5.57
C SER A 22 -7.72 1.60 4.20
N LYS A 23 -7.04 2.64 3.74
CA LYS A 23 -7.31 3.31 2.47
C LYS A 23 -7.00 2.40 1.29
N SER A 24 -6.07 1.47 1.46
CA SER A 24 -5.72 0.48 0.43
C SER A 24 -6.75 -0.66 0.31
N ALA A 25 -7.53 -0.96 1.36
CA ALA A 25 -8.37 -2.16 1.41
C ALA A 25 -9.36 -2.30 0.25
N ALA A 26 -10.13 -1.26 -0.05
CA ALA A 26 -11.09 -1.30 -1.15
C ALA A 26 -10.38 -1.41 -2.52
N LEU A 27 -9.27 -0.70 -2.69
CA LEU A 27 -8.52 -0.65 -3.96
C LEU A 27 -7.78 -1.96 -4.23
N ALA A 28 -7.23 -2.61 -3.20
CA ALA A 28 -6.52 -3.89 -3.32
C ALA A 28 -7.48 -4.99 -3.77
N LYS A 29 -8.65 -5.10 -3.12
CA LYS A 29 -9.72 -6.03 -3.51
C LYS A 29 -10.21 -5.77 -4.93
N GLN A 30 -10.39 -4.49 -5.30
CA GLN A 30 -10.77 -4.11 -6.64
C GLN A 30 -9.71 -4.51 -7.67
N LEU A 31 -8.42 -4.31 -7.36
CA LEU A 31 -7.33 -4.69 -8.24
C LEU A 31 -7.25 -6.21 -8.41
N ALA A 32 -7.30 -6.97 -7.32
CA ALA A 32 -7.30 -8.44 -7.35
C ALA A 32 -8.44 -8.98 -8.21
N ALA A 33 -9.67 -8.52 -7.98
CA ALA A 33 -10.83 -8.93 -8.77
C ALA A 33 -10.71 -8.56 -10.26
N ALA A 34 -10.14 -7.39 -10.57
CA ALA A 34 -9.93 -6.96 -11.95
C ALA A 34 -8.84 -7.78 -12.66
N LEU A 35 -7.78 -8.16 -11.95
CA LEU A 35 -6.72 -9.04 -12.45
C LEU A 35 -7.25 -10.46 -12.70
N ASP A 36 -8.06 -11.00 -11.79
CA ASP A 36 -8.75 -12.29 -11.99
C ASP A 36 -9.64 -12.25 -13.23
N ALA A 37 -10.48 -11.21 -13.37
CA ALA A 37 -11.36 -11.04 -14.52
C ALA A 37 -10.59 -10.94 -15.85
N ALA A 38 -9.44 -10.28 -15.83
CA ALA A 38 -8.56 -10.14 -16.99
C ALA A 38 -7.61 -11.33 -17.21
N LYS A 39 -7.59 -12.31 -16.29
CA LYS A 39 -6.62 -13.41 -16.24
C LYS A 39 -5.16 -12.93 -16.29
N LEU A 40 -4.88 -11.83 -15.59
CA LEU A 40 -3.55 -11.24 -15.48
C LEU A 40 -2.92 -11.60 -14.14
N ASP A 41 -1.64 -11.97 -14.17
CA ASP A 41 -0.83 -12.23 -12.99
C ASP A 41 0.11 -11.06 -12.64
N SER A 42 0.10 -10.02 -13.48
CA SER A 42 0.98 -8.86 -13.35
C SER A 42 0.38 -7.64 -14.03
N ILE A 43 0.68 -6.48 -13.46
CA ILE A 43 0.28 -5.17 -13.99
C ILE A 43 1.33 -4.14 -13.59
N ALA A 44 1.63 -3.20 -14.47
CA ALA A 44 2.53 -2.10 -14.17
C ALA A 44 2.00 -0.80 -14.76
N ALA A 45 2.31 0.31 -14.10
CA ALA A 45 1.87 1.63 -14.48
C ALA A 45 2.97 2.66 -14.21
N LYS A 46 2.82 3.80 -14.85
CA LYS A 46 3.58 5.00 -14.52
C LYS A 46 2.94 5.69 -13.32
N ASP A 47 3.76 6.23 -12.42
CA ASP A 47 3.25 7.09 -11.34
C ASP A 47 2.69 8.39 -11.96
N PRO A 48 1.45 8.79 -11.64
CA PRO A 48 0.84 9.98 -12.22
C PRO A 48 1.44 11.29 -11.70
N THR A 49 2.16 11.26 -10.57
CA THR A 49 2.73 12.43 -9.90
C THR A 49 4.21 12.65 -10.21
N ALA A 50 4.93 11.61 -10.68
CA ALA A 50 6.35 11.67 -10.95
C ALA A 50 6.73 10.95 -12.26
N PRO A 51 7.35 11.64 -13.24
CA PRO A 51 7.53 11.12 -14.59
C PRO A 51 8.59 10.01 -14.72
N ASP A 52 9.43 9.82 -13.71
CA ASP A 52 10.51 8.83 -13.63
C ASP A 52 10.24 7.73 -12.59
N ILE A 53 9.06 7.75 -11.94
CA ILE A 53 8.60 6.70 -11.02
C ILE A 53 7.60 5.81 -11.73
N PHE A 54 7.77 4.51 -11.51
CA PHE A 54 6.90 3.47 -12.04
C PHE A 54 6.54 2.53 -10.90
N CYS A 55 5.36 1.93 -11.00
CA CYS A 55 4.89 0.92 -10.08
C CYS A 55 4.48 -0.35 -10.82
N ALA A 56 4.69 -1.50 -10.20
CA ALA A 56 4.29 -2.79 -10.73
C ALA A 56 3.82 -3.72 -9.61
N ALA A 57 2.90 -4.62 -9.93
CA ALA A 57 2.42 -5.66 -9.04
C ALA A 57 2.53 -7.03 -9.70
N LEU A 58 2.93 -8.03 -8.92
CA LEU A 58 2.66 -9.43 -9.17
C LEU A 58 1.48 -9.86 -8.31
N TYR A 59 0.52 -10.55 -8.93
CA TYR A 59 -0.67 -11.08 -8.28
C TYR A 59 -0.61 -12.60 -8.23
N PHE A 60 -0.80 -13.13 -7.03
CA PHE A 60 -0.93 -14.55 -6.77
C PHE A 60 -2.39 -14.79 -6.32
N PRO A 61 -3.23 -15.37 -7.18
CA PRO A 61 -4.66 -15.51 -6.90
C PRO A 61 -4.95 -16.15 -5.54
N ASN A 62 -5.88 -15.55 -4.80
CA ASN A 62 -6.29 -15.97 -3.45
C ASN A 62 -5.14 -16.00 -2.41
N SER A 63 -4.01 -15.35 -2.69
CA SER A 63 -2.82 -15.43 -1.82
C SER A 63 -2.25 -14.07 -1.48
N GLN A 64 -1.80 -13.27 -2.45
CA GLN A 64 -1.09 -12.02 -2.15
C GLN A 64 -0.89 -11.12 -3.37
N LEU A 65 -0.61 -9.85 -3.10
CA LEU A 65 -0.01 -8.90 -4.04
C LEU A 65 1.42 -8.58 -3.58
N LEU A 66 2.38 -8.71 -4.50
CA LEU A 66 3.74 -8.19 -4.33
C LEU A 66 3.88 -6.96 -5.20
N VAL A 67 4.09 -5.80 -4.58
CA VAL A 67 4.03 -4.50 -5.26
C VAL A 67 5.35 -3.78 -5.07
N VAL A 68 5.89 -3.24 -6.16
CA VAL A 68 7.10 -2.42 -6.16
C VAL A 68 6.79 -1.07 -6.79
N SER A 69 7.28 0.01 -6.20
CA SER A 69 7.31 1.34 -6.82
C SER A 69 8.70 1.94 -6.63
N ALA A 70 9.29 2.49 -7.68
CA ALA A 70 10.61 3.07 -7.60
C ALA A 70 10.90 4.01 -8.76
N LYS A 71 11.89 4.88 -8.58
CA LYS A 71 12.50 5.63 -9.68
C LYS A 71 13.33 4.70 -10.55
N TYR A 72 13.21 4.87 -11.87
CA TYR A 72 14.01 4.15 -12.84
C TYR A 72 14.85 5.11 -13.68
N THR A 73 16.14 4.83 -13.82
CA THR A 73 17.10 5.75 -14.47
C THR A 73 16.96 5.80 -15.99
N VAL A 74 16.31 4.80 -16.59
CA VAL A 74 16.05 4.73 -18.04
C VAL A 74 14.52 4.71 -18.28
N PRO A 75 13.78 5.79 -18.00
CA PRO A 75 12.32 5.79 -18.01
C PRO A 75 11.72 5.46 -19.38
N GLN A 76 12.43 5.76 -20.48
CA GLN A 76 11.98 5.40 -21.84
C GLN A 76 11.86 3.88 -22.02
N LEU A 77 12.76 3.09 -21.43
CA LEU A 77 12.69 1.63 -21.49
C LEU A 77 11.38 1.14 -20.86
N LEU A 78 11.05 1.61 -19.66
CA LEU A 78 9.82 1.19 -18.99
C LEU A 78 8.57 1.73 -19.68
N ASN A 79 8.59 2.93 -20.26
CA ASN A 79 7.48 3.42 -21.10
C ASN A 79 7.21 2.47 -22.27
N ASP A 80 8.26 2.02 -22.97
CA ASP A 80 8.12 1.10 -24.09
C ASP A 80 7.60 -0.27 -23.64
N ARG A 81 8.06 -0.78 -22.48
CA ARG A 81 7.55 -2.03 -21.88
C ARG A 81 6.06 -1.92 -21.51
N LEU A 82 5.65 -0.81 -20.90
CA LEU A 82 4.24 -0.57 -20.54
C LEU A 82 3.34 -0.58 -21.78
N ASN A 83 3.78 0.05 -22.88
CA ASN A 83 3.05 0.05 -24.15
C ASN A 83 2.90 -1.36 -24.74
N LYS A 84 3.91 -2.21 -24.56
CA LYS A 84 3.89 -3.63 -24.97
C LYS A 84 3.21 -4.56 -23.97
N LYS A 85 2.71 -4.04 -22.85
CA LYS A 85 2.13 -4.81 -21.73
C LYS A 85 3.12 -5.81 -21.11
N GLU A 86 4.42 -5.51 -21.14
CA GLU A 86 5.49 -6.30 -20.52
C GLU A 86 5.57 -6.01 -19.01
N TYR A 87 4.48 -6.26 -18.30
CA TYR A 87 4.31 -5.87 -16.89
C TYR A 87 5.20 -6.68 -15.94
N ARG A 88 5.35 -7.98 -16.18
CA ARG A 88 6.23 -8.85 -15.40
C ARG A 88 7.69 -8.43 -15.51
N ASP A 89 8.16 -8.10 -16.72
CA ASP A 89 9.52 -7.58 -16.92
C ASP A 89 9.71 -6.21 -16.24
N THR A 90 8.70 -5.34 -16.30
CA THR A 90 8.70 -4.06 -15.59
C THR A 90 8.85 -4.27 -14.08
N TYR A 91 8.14 -5.24 -13.49
CA TYR A 91 8.31 -5.61 -12.09
C TYR A 91 9.74 -6.09 -11.78
N ILE A 92 10.31 -6.94 -12.63
CA ILE A 92 11.68 -7.46 -12.46
C ILE A 92 12.69 -6.32 -12.48
N ASP A 93 12.60 -5.42 -13.46
CA ASP A 93 13.47 -4.26 -13.59
C ASP A 93 13.36 -3.33 -12.36
N LEU A 94 12.13 -3.05 -11.89
CA LEU A 94 11.92 -2.23 -10.69
C LEU A 94 12.43 -2.91 -9.42
N ASN A 95 12.28 -4.23 -9.30
CA ASN A 95 12.69 -4.95 -8.10
C ASN A 95 14.22 -5.11 -8.00
N SER A 96 14.94 -5.15 -9.13
CA SER A 96 16.37 -5.49 -9.20
C SER A 96 17.30 -4.35 -9.60
N ALA A 97 16.83 -3.39 -10.41
CA ALA A 97 17.69 -2.40 -11.07
C ALA A 97 17.19 -0.95 -10.94
N SER A 98 16.17 -0.70 -10.11
CA SER A 98 15.72 0.66 -9.78
C SER A 98 16.70 1.41 -8.87
N VAL A 99 16.49 2.71 -8.68
CA VAL A 99 17.28 3.51 -7.73
C VAL A 99 16.95 3.05 -6.30
N PRO A 100 17.89 2.42 -5.57
CA PRO A 100 17.55 1.70 -4.33
C PRO A 100 16.92 2.57 -3.23
N SER A 101 17.37 3.81 -3.08
CA SER A 101 16.84 4.75 -2.07
C SER A 101 15.40 5.20 -2.32
N THR A 102 14.86 4.95 -3.53
CA THR A 102 13.49 5.31 -3.91
C THR A 102 12.55 4.11 -3.90
N LYS A 103 13.08 2.91 -3.68
CA LYS A 103 12.31 1.68 -3.75
C LYS A 103 11.35 1.60 -2.57
N VAL A 104 10.08 1.47 -2.90
CA VAL A 104 8.99 1.03 -2.05
C VAL A 104 8.65 -0.40 -2.47
N PHE A 105 8.63 -1.32 -1.52
CA PHE A 105 8.18 -2.69 -1.70
C PHE A 105 7.09 -3.01 -0.69
N ILE A 106 5.99 -3.60 -1.16
CA ILE A 106 4.82 -3.93 -0.36
C ILE A 106 4.47 -5.38 -0.60
N GLN A 107 4.23 -6.11 0.50
CA GLN A 107 3.63 -7.43 0.49
C GLN A 107 2.26 -7.29 1.16
N ASP A 108 1.21 -7.32 0.35
CA ASP A 108 -0.18 -7.34 0.81
C ASP A 108 -0.63 -8.81 0.84
N ALA A 109 -0.63 -9.36 2.05
CA ALA A 109 -1.08 -10.70 2.34
C ALA A 109 -2.60 -10.77 2.18
N ALA A 110 -3.07 -11.78 1.46
CA ALA A 110 -4.47 -11.94 1.03
C ALA A 110 -4.96 -10.98 -0.06
N ALA A 111 -4.11 -10.06 -0.55
CA ALA A 111 -4.45 -9.12 -1.62
C ALA A 111 -5.70 -8.27 -1.29
N ASP A 112 -5.81 -7.84 -0.03
CA ASP A 112 -7.00 -7.20 0.51
C ASP A 112 -6.71 -5.90 1.26
N GLY A 113 -5.51 -5.35 1.06
CA GLY A 113 -5.01 -4.09 1.59
C GLY A 113 -4.29 -4.25 2.92
N LEU A 114 -3.46 -3.25 3.24
CA LEU A 114 -2.63 -3.30 4.44
C LEU A 114 -3.47 -3.27 5.71
N LYS A 115 -3.08 -4.10 6.67
CA LYS A 115 -3.60 -4.15 8.04
C LYS A 115 -2.45 -3.91 9.01
N SER A 116 -2.68 -3.11 10.04
CA SER A 116 -1.64 -2.76 11.02
C SER A 116 -1.36 -3.87 12.04
N LYS A 117 -2.05 -5.02 11.94
CA LYS A 117 -1.95 -6.15 12.86
C LYS A 117 -2.49 -7.41 12.20
N ILE A 118 -2.01 -8.55 12.67
CA ILE A 118 -2.54 -9.86 12.26
C ILE A 118 -4.01 -9.99 12.71
N THR A 119 -4.83 -10.53 11.82
CA THR A 119 -6.10 -11.17 12.19
C THR A 119 -5.85 -12.67 12.28
N GLU A 120 -6.41 -13.34 13.28
CA GLU A 120 -6.12 -14.74 13.62
C GLU A 120 -6.00 -15.66 12.37
N ASN A 121 -4.90 -16.42 12.30
CA ASN A 121 -4.54 -17.32 11.19
C ASN A 121 -4.30 -16.68 9.81
N GLN A 122 -4.05 -15.37 9.72
CA GLN A 122 -3.66 -14.70 8.48
C GLN A 122 -2.16 -14.33 8.46
N PRO A 123 -1.50 -14.32 7.29
CA PRO A 123 -0.17 -13.73 7.18
C PRO A 123 -0.22 -12.23 7.48
N PHE A 124 0.90 -11.67 7.94
CA PHE A 124 1.02 -10.22 8.12
C PHE A 124 1.48 -9.55 6.82
N ASP A 125 1.14 -8.27 6.68
CA ASP A 125 1.62 -7.44 5.59
C ASP A 125 3.01 -6.89 5.85
N GLN A 126 3.75 -6.56 4.79
CA GLN A 126 5.07 -5.97 4.91
C GLN A 126 5.19 -4.71 4.05
N TYR A 127 5.87 -3.70 4.59
CA TYR A 127 6.26 -2.50 3.88
C TYR A 127 7.76 -2.28 4.00
N GLU A 128 8.42 -2.00 2.89
CA GLU A 128 9.83 -1.62 2.87
C GLU A 128 9.98 -0.33 2.07
N GLU A 129 10.68 0.64 2.64
CA GLU A 129 11.10 1.84 1.93
C GLU A 129 12.58 2.08 2.16
N GLY A 130 13.33 2.25 1.06
CA GLY A 130 14.77 2.51 1.11
C GLY A 130 15.57 1.44 1.87
N GLY A 131 15.16 0.17 1.77
CA GLY A 131 15.84 -0.98 2.40
C GLY A 131 15.48 -1.23 3.86
N LYS A 132 14.44 -0.59 4.41
CA LYS A 132 14.01 -0.77 5.80
C LYS A 132 12.64 -1.45 5.86
N PRO A 133 12.59 -2.79 6.03
CA PRO A 133 11.32 -3.51 6.13
C PRO A 133 10.66 -3.27 7.50
N ILE A 134 9.35 -3.15 7.48
CA ILE A 134 8.45 -3.07 8.62
C ILE A 134 7.39 -4.15 8.41
N ALA A 135 7.25 -5.05 9.38
CA ALA A 135 6.20 -6.05 9.40
C ALA A 135 4.97 -5.48 10.10
N PHE A 136 3.80 -5.55 9.48
CA PHE A 136 2.56 -5.11 10.11
C PHE A 136 1.89 -6.23 10.93
N ASP A 137 2.66 -6.83 11.84
CA ASP A 137 2.23 -7.96 12.69
C ASP A 137 1.60 -7.55 14.03
N GLY A 138 1.60 -6.26 14.36
CA GLY A 138 1.21 -5.72 15.66
C GLY A 138 2.31 -5.77 16.74
N ASP A 139 3.50 -6.28 16.44
CA ASP A 139 4.63 -6.38 17.39
C ASP A 139 5.70 -5.31 17.10
N TRP A 140 5.34 -4.05 17.37
CA TRP A 140 6.26 -2.91 17.20
C TRP A 140 7.50 -3.01 18.11
N LYS A 141 7.40 -3.69 19.25
CA LYS A 141 8.52 -3.86 20.20
C LYS A 141 9.61 -4.74 19.61
N LYS A 142 9.24 -5.85 18.96
CA LYS A 142 10.19 -6.71 18.22
C LYS A 142 10.96 -5.96 17.13
N GLN A 143 10.35 -4.91 16.58
CA GLN A 143 10.93 -4.04 15.56
C GLN A 143 11.68 -2.83 16.13
N LYS A 144 11.82 -2.74 17.47
CA LYS A 144 12.47 -1.63 18.19
C LYS A 144 11.81 -0.27 17.93
N MET A 145 10.50 -0.26 17.69
CA MET A 145 9.68 0.94 17.51
C MET A 145 8.79 1.15 18.74
N ASN A 146 8.35 2.38 18.97
CA ASN A 146 7.18 2.61 19.82
C ASN A 146 5.89 2.50 18.97
N GLU A 147 4.74 2.38 19.63
CA GLU A 147 3.45 2.21 18.96
C GLU A 147 3.09 3.40 18.07
N GLN A 148 3.42 4.62 18.48
CA GLN A 148 3.13 5.83 17.71
C GLN A 148 3.88 5.85 16.37
N ASP A 149 5.18 5.55 16.37
CA ASP A 149 6.01 5.48 15.17
C ASP A 149 5.56 4.33 14.26
N TYR A 150 5.15 3.20 14.85
CA TYR A 150 4.60 2.07 14.11
C TYR A 150 3.30 2.42 13.38
N MET A 151 2.34 3.04 14.09
CA MET A 151 1.07 3.45 13.49
C MET A 151 1.26 4.55 12.45
N LYS A 152 2.26 5.44 12.63
CA LYS A 152 2.64 6.43 11.62
C LYS A 152 3.24 5.77 10.37
N ALA A 153 4.10 4.77 10.55
CA ALA A 153 4.65 4.00 9.43
C ALA A 153 3.54 3.26 8.66
N PHE A 154 2.58 2.65 9.39
CA PHE A 154 1.40 2.03 8.79
C PHE A 154 0.59 3.03 7.95
N ALA A 155 0.21 4.18 8.52
CA ALA A 155 -0.56 5.19 7.80
C ALA A 155 0.18 5.69 6.54
N THR A 156 1.50 5.85 6.62
CA THR A 156 2.34 6.26 5.47
C THR A 156 2.38 5.18 4.40
N ALA A 157 2.52 3.91 4.80
CA ALA A 157 2.54 2.78 3.89
C ALA A 157 1.18 2.61 3.17
N ASP A 158 0.09 2.71 3.92
CA ASP A 158 -1.28 2.60 3.42
C ASP A 158 -1.64 3.73 2.44
N ASP A 159 -1.23 4.96 2.75
CA ASP A 159 -1.37 6.10 1.84
C ASP A 159 -0.64 5.86 0.52
N LYS A 160 0.64 5.47 0.58
CA LYS A 160 1.44 5.19 -0.63
C LYS A 160 0.87 4.01 -1.40
N TYR A 161 0.47 2.95 -0.71
CA TYR A 161 -0.08 1.78 -1.37
C TYR A 161 -1.39 2.11 -2.09
N SER A 162 -2.27 2.91 -1.48
CA SER A 162 -3.51 3.38 -2.11
C SER A 162 -3.24 4.16 -3.42
N GLN A 163 -2.20 5.00 -3.46
CA GLN A 163 -1.80 5.74 -4.66
C GLN A 163 -1.28 4.81 -5.76
N ILE A 164 -0.45 3.83 -5.39
CA ILE A 164 0.05 2.81 -6.32
C ILE A 164 -1.11 1.99 -6.90
N LEU A 165 -2.00 1.49 -6.04
CA LEU A 165 -3.17 0.71 -6.45
C LEU A 165 -4.07 1.51 -7.40
N ALA A 166 -4.30 2.80 -7.13
CA ALA A 166 -5.06 3.67 -8.01
C ALA A 166 -4.40 3.81 -9.40
N ALA A 167 -3.07 3.95 -9.47
CA ALA A 167 -2.33 4.00 -10.73
C ALA A 167 -2.43 2.68 -11.52
N LEU A 168 -2.29 1.54 -10.84
CA LEU A 168 -2.42 0.20 -11.45
C LEU A 168 -3.83 -0.06 -11.97
N LEU A 169 -4.86 0.30 -11.19
CA LEU A 169 -6.26 0.23 -11.61
C LEU A 169 -6.54 1.13 -12.82
N ALA A 170 -5.97 2.34 -12.83
CA ALA A 170 -6.10 3.26 -13.96
C ALA A 170 -5.44 2.69 -15.23
N GLN A 171 -4.30 2.01 -15.11
CA GLN A 171 -3.68 1.32 -16.23
C GLN A 171 -4.56 0.18 -16.76
N LEU A 172 -5.09 -0.67 -15.88
CA LEU A 172 -5.89 -1.82 -16.28
C LEU A 172 -7.10 -1.39 -17.11
N LYS A 173 -7.78 -0.31 -16.68
CA LYS A 173 -8.90 0.33 -17.41
C LYS A 173 -8.54 0.84 -18.81
N LYS A 174 -7.29 1.24 -19.07
CA LYS A 174 -6.84 1.67 -20.41
C LYS A 174 -6.61 0.50 -21.36
N THR A 175 -6.46 -0.70 -20.83
CA THR A 175 -6.09 -1.91 -21.59
C THR A 175 -7.20 -2.93 -21.72
N SER A 176 -8.31 -2.71 -21.01
CA SER A 176 -9.59 -3.44 -21.15
C SER A 176 -10.34 -3.01 -22.40
#